data_AF-A0A482VI28-F1
#
_entry.id   AF-A0A482VI28-F1
#
_cell.length_a   1.000
_cell.length_b   1.000
_cell.length_c   1.000
_cell.angle_alpha   90.00
_cell.angle_beta   90.00
_cell.angle_gamma   90.00
#
_symmetry.space_group_name_H-M   'P 1'
#
loop_
_entity.id
_entity.type
_entity.pdbx_description
1 polymer ?
#
loop_
_entity_poly.entity_id
_entity_poly.type
_entity_poly.pdbx_seq_one_letter_code
_entity_poly.pdbx_strand_id
1 'polypeptide(L)'
;ANGDSCPGRCICRRINQRDESTYIKLKCGGETDNKINNLEEIDLLNIASDVVHFDLSRNQLTELQNDQFSELPNLRRLDISGNNIKSIELLAFAKLTNLERLKLNQNQINVIGLGTFDPLISLKQLDISSNPLTCDCSLLWLLDWSQKKSVKLVSNPTCNTPPSFKGLLLRKLKIGVDIHCKSPALNGGFPVVEMKPDVNQVVFEGDALKLQCTAPIISDTPAYSKIEWTWLDSDPKLYFSDVTVEYHFLQSTGLISSTLRISRLNRNHTGIWNCLLISVQGNHSKGITIVVISDETEYCPITVSASNKGTYTWPRTVVNYTATIPCESVNLNYDVSVQKASYFCSEEGQWDNLNTSMCSYTSETTKILEQFSKVNSSIMESAKHFRNYTSTLSHFKDIMDIVFAIETMENYLRYLTIHQIGGVLMDVTNNLLQLPKGYLREADYLHRSCMKLVNITEKLAGISATSLLH
;
A
#
# COMPACT_ATOMS: atom_id res chain seq x y z
N ALA A 1 -39.71 46.94 -13.93
CA ALA A 1 -38.33 47.16 -13.46
C ALA A 1 -38.05 46.09 -12.43
N ASN A 2 -37.10 45.19 -12.71
CA ASN A 2 -36.33 44.37 -11.76
C ASN A 2 -35.14 43.88 -12.58
N GLY A 3 -34.20 44.80 -12.77
CA GLY A 3 -32.94 44.54 -13.42
C GLY A 3 -31.95 44.12 -12.35
N ASP A 4 -31.66 42.82 -12.29
CA ASP A 4 -30.45 42.33 -11.64
C ASP A 4 -29.42 42.03 -12.72
N SER A 5 -28.39 42.88 -12.67
CA SER A 5 -27.49 43.26 -13.75
C SER A 5 -26.59 42.10 -14.17
N CYS A 6 -26.54 41.84 -15.47
CA CYS A 6 -25.36 41.17 -16.03
C CYS A 6 -24.13 42.05 -15.71
N PRO A 7 -22.95 41.48 -15.38
CA PRO A 7 -21.78 42.29 -15.09
C PRO A 7 -21.43 43.16 -16.31
N GLY A 8 -21.03 44.42 -16.10
CA GLY A 8 -20.94 45.42 -17.18
C GLY A 8 -19.98 45.06 -18.32
N ARG A 9 -18.96 44.23 -18.07
CA ARG A 9 -18.00 43.73 -19.08
C ARG A 9 -18.37 42.37 -19.66
N CYS A 10 -19.60 41.93 -19.42
CA CYS A 10 -20.07 40.60 -19.75
C CYS A 10 -21.38 40.62 -20.52
N ILE A 11 -21.58 39.56 -21.30
CA ILE A 11 -22.79 39.27 -22.04
C ILE A 11 -23.39 38.00 -21.45
N CYS A 12 -24.59 38.14 -20.88
CA CYS A 12 -25.33 37.06 -20.26
C CYS A 12 -26.43 36.58 -21.21
N ARG A 13 -26.42 35.29 -21.56
CA ARG A 13 -27.49 34.63 -22.30
C ARG A 13 -28.20 33.62 -21.41
N ARG A 14 -29.42 33.97 -21.00
CA ARG A 14 -30.33 33.07 -20.27
C ARG A 14 -30.95 32.05 -21.22
N ILE A 15 -31.01 30.80 -20.79
CA ILE A 15 -31.68 29.72 -21.52
C ILE A 15 -32.62 29.02 -20.56
N ASN A 16 -33.89 28.93 -20.94
CA ASN A 16 -34.94 28.31 -20.13
C ASN A 16 -35.01 26.83 -20.48
N GLN A 17 -34.97 25.96 -19.47
CA GLN A 17 -35.28 24.54 -19.62
C GLN A 17 -36.77 24.28 -19.41
N ARG A 18 -37.22 23.06 -19.78
CA ARG A 18 -38.63 22.64 -19.64
C ARG A 18 -39.07 22.50 -18.18
N ASP A 19 -38.13 22.35 -17.25
CA ASP A 19 -38.35 22.19 -15.81
C ASP A 19 -38.18 23.50 -15.02
N GLU A 20 -38.54 24.65 -15.60
CA GLU A 20 -38.46 25.99 -15.00
C GLU A 20 -37.06 26.48 -14.53
N SER A 21 -36.01 25.67 -14.68
CA SER A 21 -34.64 26.08 -14.38
C SER A 21 -34.05 26.97 -15.48
N THR A 22 -33.61 28.17 -15.09
CA THR A 22 -32.88 29.11 -15.92
C THR A 22 -31.39 28.98 -15.72
N TYR A 23 -30.64 28.68 -16.78
CA TYR A 23 -29.17 28.68 -16.75
C TYR A 23 -28.60 29.83 -17.58
N ILE A 24 -27.50 30.39 -17.08
CA ILE A 24 -26.80 31.51 -17.69
C ILE A 24 -25.55 31.01 -18.41
N LYS A 25 -25.44 31.40 -19.68
CA LYS A 25 -24.17 31.41 -20.39
C LYS A 25 -23.57 32.79 -20.30
N LEU A 26 -22.46 32.90 -19.61
CA LEU A 26 -21.74 34.13 -19.35
C LEU A 26 -20.52 34.19 -20.26
N LYS A 27 -20.36 35.29 -21.01
CA LYS A 27 -19.13 35.61 -21.74
C LYS A 27 -18.62 36.97 -21.30
N CYS A 28 -17.37 37.04 -20.85
CA CYS A 28 -16.79 38.28 -20.34
C CYS A 28 -15.51 38.63 -21.10
N GLY A 29 -15.43 39.87 -21.58
CA GLY A 29 -14.31 40.37 -22.36
C GLY A 29 -14.05 39.63 -23.67
N GLY A 30 -12.78 39.59 -24.10
CA GLY A 30 -12.34 38.93 -25.33
C GLY A 30 -12.45 39.76 -26.62
N GLU A 31 -12.98 40.98 -26.55
CA GLU A 31 -12.99 41.98 -27.63
C GLU A 31 -11.81 42.97 -27.47
N THR A 32 -11.43 43.68 -28.54
CA THR A 32 -10.18 44.46 -28.59
C THR A 32 -10.05 45.50 -27.48
N ASP A 33 -11.17 46.07 -27.02
CA ASP A 33 -11.18 47.21 -26.09
C ASP A 33 -11.63 46.84 -24.66
N ASN A 34 -11.99 45.58 -24.39
CA ASN A 34 -12.57 45.14 -23.10
C ASN A 34 -11.90 43.86 -22.56
N LYS A 35 -10.58 43.78 -22.62
CA LYS A 35 -9.83 42.62 -22.11
C LYS A 35 -9.74 42.65 -20.58
N ILE A 36 -9.88 41.48 -19.97
CA ILE A 36 -9.88 41.30 -18.51
C ILE A 36 -8.51 40.79 -18.05
N ASN A 37 -7.98 41.38 -16.98
CA ASN A 37 -6.67 41.02 -16.43
C ASN A 37 -6.82 40.26 -15.10
N ASN A 38 -7.83 40.60 -14.30
CA ASN A 38 -8.16 39.92 -13.05
C ASN A 38 -9.66 39.56 -13.01
N LEU A 39 -9.98 38.36 -12.51
CA LEU A 39 -11.37 37.92 -12.33
C LEU A 39 -12.12 38.72 -11.26
N GLU A 40 -11.43 39.34 -10.30
CA GLU A 40 -12.03 40.25 -9.32
C GLU A 40 -12.71 41.48 -9.97
N GLU A 41 -12.37 41.80 -11.22
CA GLU A 41 -13.05 42.85 -11.99
C GLU A 41 -14.50 42.47 -12.39
N ILE A 42 -14.90 41.21 -12.18
CA ILE A 42 -16.22 40.69 -12.56
C ILE A 42 -17.02 40.38 -11.29
N ASP A 43 -17.98 41.24 -10.97
CA ASP A 43 -18.93 40.97 -9.88
C ASP A 43 -19.97 39.92 -10.31
N LEU A 44 -19.90 38.73 -9.71
CA LEU A 44 -20.78 37.59 -10.01
C LEU A 44 -21.86 37.35 -8.95
N LEU A 45 -21.88 38.10 -7.83
CA LEU A 45 -22.68 37.81 -6.63
C LEU A 45 -24.15 37.46 -6.92
N ASN A 46 -24.78 38.17 -7.87
CA ASN A 46 -26.21 38.04 -8.17
C ASN A 46 -26.54 36.97 -9.23
N ILE A 47 -25.55 36.43 -9.93
CA ILE A 47 -25.78 35.47 -11.04
C ILE A 47 -25.06 34.14 -10.85
N ALA A 48 -24.13 34.05 -9.89
CA ALA A 48 -23.17 32.96 -9.78
C ALA A 48 -23.83 31.57 -9.65
N SER A 49 -24.95 31.46 -8.93
CA SER A 49 -25.71 30.22 -8.78
C SER A 49 -26.27 29.67 -10.10
N ASP A 50 -26.51 30.54 -11.08
CA ASP A 50 -27.18 30.19 -12.33
C ASP A 50 -26.18 30.00 -13.48
N VAL A 51 -24.91 30.36 -13.30
CA VAL A 51 -23.88 30.26 -14.34
C VAL A 51 -23.47 28.81 -14.55
N VAL A 52 -23.76 28.29 -15.74
CA VAL A 52 -23.40 26.93 -16.16
C VAL A 52 -22.27 26.94 -17.21
N HIS A 53 -22.15 28.04 -17.94
CA HIS A 53 -21.11 28.25 -18.94
C HIS A 53 -20.44 29.59 -18.70
N PHE A 54 -19.12 29.58 -18.55
CA PHE A 54 -18.33 30.79 -18.39
C PHE A 54 -17.21 30.84 -19.44
N ASP A 55 -17.28 31.83 -20.31
CA ASP A 55 -16.31 32.12 -21.37
C ASP A 55 -15.52 33.39 -21.02
N LEU A 56 -14.25 33.18 -20.72
CA LEU A 56 -13.21 34.17 -20.45
C LEU A 56 -12.12 34.11 -21.53
N SER A 57 -12.41 33.57 -22.71
CA SER A 57 -11.42 33.41 -23.76
C SER A 57 -10.95 34.76 -24.32
N ARG A 58 -9.70 34.81 -24.79
CA ARG A 58 -9.06 35.99 -25.44
C ARG A 58 -8.91 37.22 -24.54
N ASN A 59 -8.76 37.00 -23.23
CA ASN A 59 -8.45 38.04 -22.26
C ASN A 59 -6.92 38.09 -21.98
N GLN A 60 -6.49 38.69 -20.87
CA GLN A 60 -5.06 38.83 -20.51
C GLN A 60 -4.74 38.21 -19.15
N LEU A 61 -5.48 37.19 -18.73
CA LEU A 61 -5.24 36.49 -17.47
C LEU A 61 -3.85 35.84 -17.47
N THR A 62 -3.08 36.01 -16.40
CA THR A 62 -1.68 35.55 -16.30
C THR A 62 -1.46 34.37 -15.36
N GLU A 63 -2.34 34.18 -14.40
CA GLU A 63 -2.27 33.11 -13.40
C GLU A 63 -3.67 32.71 -12.95
N LEU A 64 -3.80 31.47 -12.46
CA LEU A 64 -5.00 30.98 -11.79
C LEU A 64 -4.69 30.71 -10.32
N GLN A 65 -5.35 31.44 -9.43
CA GLN A 65 -5.15 31.38 -7.98
C GLN A 65 -6.11 30.37 -7.33
N ASN A 66 -5.78 29.92 -6.12
CA ASN A 66 -6.61 29.03 -5.33
C ASN A 66 -8.02 29.59 -5.15
N ASP A 67 -9.03 28.72 -5.27
CA ASP A 67 -10.45 29.06 -5.06
C ASP A 67 -11.00 30.21 -5.93
N GLN A 68 -10.32 30.59 -7.01
CA GLN A 68 -10.70 31.72 -7.88
C GLN A 68 -12.08 31.56 -8.57
N PHE A 69 -12.61 30.33 -8.63
CA PHE A 69 -13.94 30.03 -9.17
C PHE A 69 -14.90 29.47 -8.09
N SER A 70 -14.60 29.67 -6.81
CA SER A 70 -15.36 29.11 -5.69
C SER A 70 -16.83 29.51 -5.66
N GLU A 71 -17.14 30.71 -6.12
CA GLU A 71 -18.50 31.27 -6.17
C GLU A 71 -19.40 30.62 -7.26
N LEU A 72 -18.86 29.76 -8.14
CA LEU A 72 -19.58 29.18 -9.29
C LEU A 72 -19.86 27.67 -9.12
N PRO A 73 -20.71 27.25 -8.18
CA PRO A 73 -20.88 25.83 -7.82
C PRO A 73 -21.52 24.98 -8.93
N ASN A 74 -22.30 25.60 -9.83
CA ASN A 74 -23.04 24.93 -10.90
C ASN A 74 -22.32 24.98 -12.25
N LEU A 75 -21.07 25.45 -12.29
CA LEU A 75 -20.32 25.63 -13.53
C LEU A 75 -20.02 24.28 -14.19
N ARG A 76 -20.44 24.11 -15.44
CA ARG A 76 -20.22 22.88 -16.25
C ARG A 76 -19.25 23.08 -17.40
N ARG A 77 -19.09 24.30 -17.90
CA ARG A 77 -18.12 24.60 -18.97
C ARG A 77 -17.37 25.90 -18.67
N LEU A 78 -16.05 25.81 -18.70
CA LEU A 78 -15.15 26.92 -18.48
C LEU A 78 -14.20 27.04 -19.67
N ASP A 79 -14.23 28.17 -20.35
CA ASP A 79 -13.35 28.50 -21.47
C ASP A 79 -12.43 29.67 -21.09
N ILE A 80 -11.15 29.40 -20.86
CA ILE A 80 -10.13 30.41 -20.54
C ILE A 80 -9.03 30.35 -21.61
N SER A 81 -9.39 29.94 -22.83
CA SER A 81 -8.44 29.81 -23.93
C SER A 81 -7.97 31.17 -24.47
N GLY A 82 -6.77 31.23 -25.03
CA GLY A 82 -6.25 32.47 -25.63
C GLY A 82 -5.92 33.56 -24.62
N ASN A 83 -5.52 33.19 -23.40
CA ASN A 83 -5.03 34.10 -22.36
C ASN A 83 -3.49 34.01 -22.26
N ASN A 84 -2.90 34.61 -21.22
CA ASN A 84 -1.45 34.61 -20.96
C ASN A 84 -1.09 33.76 -19.72
N ILE A 85 -1.89 32.73 -19.40
CA ILE A 85 -1.74 31.98 -18.14
C ILE A 85 -0.42 31.20 -18.17
N LYS A 86 0.42 31.42 -17.15
CA LYS A 86 1.72 30.74 -16.98
C LYS A 86 1.69 29.71 -15.86
N SER A 87 1.04 30.05 -14.74
CA SER A 87 0.95 29.25 -13.53
C SER A 87 -0.51 28.95 -13.19
N ILE A 88 -0.74 27.76 -12.65
CA ILE A 88 -2.02 27.32 -12.09
C ILE A 88 -1.72 26.81 -10.69
N GLU A 89 -2.28 27.45 -9.67
CA GLU A 89 -2.15 26.97 -8.29
C GLU A 89 -2.95 25.67 -8.08
N LEU A 90 -2.51 24.85 -7.13
CA LEU A 90 -3.00 23.48 -6.94
C LEU A 90 -4.52 23.42 -6.67
N LEU A 91 -5.08 24.43 -5.99
CA LEU A 91 -6.49 24.47 -5.60
C LEU A 91 -7.32 25.45 -6.45
N ALA A 92 -6.80 25.89 -7.60
CA ALA A 92 -7.50 26.83 -8.48
C ALA A 92 -8.88 26.32 -8.93
N PHE A 93 -9.06 25.00 -8.99
CA PHE A 93 -10.31 24.36 -9.41
C PHE A 93 -11.04 23.59 -8.30
N ALA A 94 -10.65 23.77 -7.03
CA ALA A 94 -11.08 22.90 -5.93
C ALA A 94 -12.61 22.76 -5.76
N LYS A 95 -13.37 23.81 -6.07
CA LYS A 95 -14.84 23.84 -5.91
C LYS A 95 -15.62 23.47 -7.17
N LEU A 96 -14.96 23.25 -8.30
CA LEU A 96 -15.60 23.03 -9.60
C LEU A 96 -15.95 21.55 -9.86
N THR A 97 -16.62 20.90 -8.91
CA THR A 97 -16.93 19.46 -8.96
C THR A 97 -17.87 19.06 -10.10
N ASN A 98 -18.71 19.99 -10.56
CA ASN A 98 -19.67 19.81 -11.66
C ASN A 98 -19.09 20.11 -13.07
N LEU A 99 -17.83 20.52 -13.16
CA LEU A 99 -17.23 20.95 -14.41
C LEU A 99 -17.06 19.78 -15.37
N GLU A 100 -17.63 19.87 -16.57
CA GLU A 100 -17.55 18.83 -17.60
C GLU A 100 -16.52 19.14 -18.68
N ARG A 101 -16.29 20.43 -18.97
CA ARG A 101 -15.41 20.88 -20.04
C ARG A 101 -14.55 22.04 -19.60
N LEU A 102 -13.24 21.88 -19.69
CA LEU A 102 -12.26 22.89 -19.40
C LEU A 102 -11.38 23.13 -20.63
N LYS A 103 -11.28 24.40 -21.05
CA LYS A 103 -10.35 24.82 -22.11
C LYS A 103 -9.34 25.80 -21.56
N LEU A 104 -8.08 25.41 -21.68
CA LEU A 104 -6.87 26.14 -21.33
C LEU A 104 -5.94 26.30 -22.53
N ASN A 105 -6.39 25.97 -23.74
CA ASN A 105 -5.57 26.02 -24.94
C ASN A 105 -5.16 27.46 -25.30
N GLN A 106 -4.05 27.60 -26.04
CA GLN A 106 -3.51 28.91 -26.43
C GLN A 106 -3.19 29.79 -25.20
N ASN A 107 -2.50 29.22 -24.21
CA ASN A 107 -1.96 29.95 -23.06
C ASN A 107 -0.42 29.79 -23.02
N GLN A 108 0.22 30.18 -21.92
CA GLN A 108 1.67 30.11 -21.72
C GLN A 108 2.06 29.06 -20.65
N ILE A 109 1.25 28.02 -20.46
CA ILE A 109 1.43 27.00 -19.43
C ILE A 109 2.59 26.08 -19.84
N ASN A 110 3.64 26.04 -19.02
CA ASN A 110 4.77 25.14 -19.23
C ASN A 110 4.71 23.89 -18.34
N VAL A 111 4.21 24.01 -17.11
CA VAL A 111 4.13 22.94 -16.12
C VAL A 111 2.73 22.89 -15.53
N ILE A 112 2.21 21.68 -15.31
CA ILE A 112 0.93 21.44 -14.62
C ILE A 112 1.24 20.54 -13.43
N GLY A 113 1.04 21.08 -12.21
CA GLY A 113 1.35 20.37 -10.97
C GLY A 113 0.49 19.10 -10.79
N LEU A 114 1.07 18.08 -10.16
CA LEU A 114 0.36 16.84 -9.80
C LEU A 114 -0.92 17.16 -9.02
N GLY A 115 -2.03 16.56 -9.44
CA GLY A 115 -3.32 16.68 -8.73
C GLY A 115 -4.10 17.96 -9.01
N THR A 116 -3.60 18.88 -9.86
CA THR A 116 -4.29 20.13 -10.24
C THR A 116 -5.74 19.90 -10.71
N PHE A 117 -6.01 18.75 -11.34
CA PHE A 117 -7.33 18.42 -11.88
C PHE A 117 -8.10 17.38 -11.05
N ASP A 118 -7.57 16.90 -9.93
CA ASP A 118 -8.22 15.89 -9.09
C ASP A 118 -9.60 16.32 -8.55
N PRO A 119 -9.82 17.60 -8.18
CA PRO A 119 -11.14 18.07 -7.74
C PRO A 119 -12.22 18.00 -8.82
N LEU A 120 -11.85 17.94 -10.11
CA LEU A 120 -12.76 17.99 -11.27
C LEU A 120 -13.40 16.62 -11.54
N ILE A 121 -14.17 16.12 -10.58
CA ILE A 121 -14.74 14.76 -10.60
C ILE A 121 -15.67 14.48 -11.80
N SER A 122 -16.32 15.51 -12.35
CA SER A 122 -17.27 15.38 -13.48
C SER A 122 -16.65 15.68 -14.85
N LEU A 123 -15.33 15.90 -14.91
CA LEU A 123 -14.69 16.36 -16.14
C LEU A 123 -14.74 15.29 -17.23
N LYS A 124 -15.10 15.72 -18.44
CA LYS A 124 -15.19 14.86 -19.63
C LYS A 124 -14.22 15.28 -20.72
N GLN A 125 -13.94 16.57 -20.82
CA GLN A 125 -13.07 17.13 -21.87
C GLN A 125 -12.13 18.17 -21.29
N LEU A 126 -10.85 18.02 -21.60
CA LEU A 126 -9.79 18.96 -21.25
C LEU A 126 -9.04 19.34 -22.53
N ASP A 127 -8.92 20.63 -22.81
CA ASP A 127 -8.09 21.13 -23.90
C ASP A 127 -6.94 21.97 -23.33
N ILE A 128 -5.72 21.46 -23.46
CA ILE A 128 -4.47 22.13 -23.06
C ILE A 128 -3.54 22.32 -24.28
N SER A 129 -4.07 22.19 -25.50
CA SER A 129 -3.29 22.34 -26.74
C SER A 129 -2.72 23.76 -26.90
N SER A 130 -1.72 23.92 -27.75
CA SER A 130 -1.06 25.23 -27.98
C SER A 130 -0.58 25.91 -26.69
N ASN A 131 -0.02 25.12 -25.76
CA ASN A 131 0.73 25.59 -24.60
C ASN A 131 2.18 25.11 -24.71
N PRO A 132 3.16 25.86 -24.17
CA PRO A 132 4.58 25.49 -24.20
C PRO A 132 4.93 24.38 -23.18
N LEU A 133 4.21 23.26 -23.20
CA LEU A 133 4.30 22.17 -22.21
C LEU A 133 5.71 21.54 -22.13
N THR A 134 6.21 21.38 -20.92
CA THR A 134 7.38 20.58 -20.59
C THR A 134 6.97 19.12 -20.38
N CYS A 135 7.35 18.27 -21.33
CA CYS A 135 7.10 16.83 -21.31
C CYS A 135 8.25 16.08 -20.64
N ASP A 136 8.27 16.14 -19.33
CA ASP A 136 9.16 15.36 -18.47
C ASP A 136 8.35 14.44 -17.53
N CYS A 137 9.00 13.90 -16.50
CA CYS A 137 8.35 13.03 -15.52
C CYS A 137 7.22 13.72 -14.74
N SER A 138 7.27 15.05 -14.58
CA SER A 138 6.28 15.81 -13.81
C SER A 138 4.94 15.94 -14.52
N LEU A 139 4.87 15.71 -15.84
CA LEU A 139 3.63 15.78 -16.62
C LEU A 139 2.99 14.39 -16.86
N LEU A 140 3.71 13.30 -16.57
CA LEU A 140 3.24 11.94 -16.87
C LEU A 140 1.95 11.57 -16.15
N TRP A 141 1.74 12.06 -14.92
CA TRP A 141 0.53 11.81 -14.16
C TRP A 141 -0.73 12.23 -14.93
N LEU A 142 -0.63 13.26 -15.79
CA LEU A 142 -1.77 13.78 -16.53
C LEU A 142 -2.32 12.75 -17.52
N LEU A 143 -1.44 11.95 -18.14
CA LEU A 143 -1.83 10.88 -19.06
C LEU A 143 -2.52 9.74 -18.31
N ASP A 144 -1.95 9.30 -17.20
CA ASP A 144 -2.54 8.26 -16.34
C ASP A 144 -3.89 8.71 -15.76
N TRP A 145 -3.94 9.91 -15.18
CA TRP A 145 -5.15 10.53 -14.66
C TRP A 145 -6.23 10.65 -15.74
N SER A 146 -5.88 11.13 -16.94
CA SER A 146 -6.82 11.29 -18.05
C SER A 146 -7.41 9.95 -18.48
N GLN A 147 -6.60 8.89 -18.52
CA GLN A 147 -7.07 7.54 -18.83
C GLN A 147 -7.95 6.98 -17.71
N LYS A 148 -7.49 7.03 -16.46
CA LYS A 148 -8.20 6.51 -15.28
C LYS A 148 -9.55 7.19 -15.07
N LYS A 149 -9.63 8.50 -15.28
CA LYS A 149 -10.85 9.30 -15.16
C LYS A 149 -11.66 9.36 -16.47
N SER A 150 -11.23 8.70 -17.54
CA SER A 150 -11.88 8.73 -18.86
C SER A 150 -12.08 10.15 -19.42
N VAL A 151 -11.18 11.08 -19.08
CA VAL A 151 -11.19 12.46 -19.56
C VAL A 151 -10.56 12.50 -20.95
N LYS A 152 -11.26 13.08 -21.93
CA LYS A 152 -10.72 13.25 -23.29
C LYS A 152 -9.84 14.49 -23.37
N LEU A 153 -8.54 14.31 -23.58
CA LEU A 153 -7.64 15.39 -24.04
C LEU A 153 -8.00 15.77 -25.49
N VAL A 154 -8.61 16.93 -25.69
CA VAL A 154 -9.06 17.43 -27.00
C VAL A 154 -7.90 18.14 -27.71
N SER A 155 -7.99 18.26 -29.04
CA SER A 155 -7.03 19.02 -29.87
C SER A 155 -5.58 18.51 -29.84
N ASN A 156 -5.33 17.31 -29.30
CA ASN A 156 -4.06 16.60 -29.28
C ASN A 156 -2.88 17.48 -28.83
N PRO A 157 -2.71 17.72 -27.51
CA PRO A 157 -1.63 18.56 -27.01
C PRO A 157 -0.25 18.04 -27.40
N THR A 158 0.66 18.97 -27.69
CA THR A 158 2.05 18.71 -28.11
C THR A 158 3.04 19.20 -27.07
N CYS A 159 4.18 18.54 -27.00
CA CYS A 159 5.31 18.95 -26.17
C CYS A 159 6.06 20.12 -26.80
N ASN A 160 6.59 21.01 -25.96
CA ASN A 160 7.48 22.10 -26.38
C ASN A 160 8.93 21.85 -25.91
N THR A 161 9.09 21.34 -24.70
CA THR A 161 10.37 20.97 -24.08
C THR A 161 10.28 19.56 -23.52
N PRO A 162 11.41 18.84 -23.35
CA PRO A 162 12.74 19.12 -23.90
C PRO A 162 12.78 19.12 -25.44
N PRO A 163 13.86 19.63 -26.07
CA PRO A 163 13.97 19.71 -27.54
C PRO A 163 13.76 18.37 -28.26
N SER A 164 14.10 17.25 -27.60
CA SER A 164 13.91 15.89 -28.12
C SER A 164 12.45 15.52 -28.35
N PHE A 165 11.52 16.12 -27.60
CA PHE A 165 10.09 15.85 -27.73
C PHE A 165 9.32 17.01 -28.36
N LYS A 166 9.99 18.09 -28.72
CA LYS A 166 9.33 19.29 -29.27
C LYS A 166 8.48 18.92 -30.50
N GLY A 167 7.20 19.29 -30.47
CA GLY A 167 6.22 19.01 -31.52
C GLY A 167 5.61 17.61 -31.48
N LEU A 168 6.07 16.70 -30.61
CA LEU A 168 5.46 15.38 -30.45
C LEU A 168 4.14 15.48 -29.68
N LEU A 169 3.17 14.65 -30.07
CA LEU A 169 1.90 14.54 -29.36
C LEU A 169 2.11 13.89 -27.99
N LEU A 170 1.51 14.46 -26.94
CA LEU A 170 1.62 13.96 -25.58
C LEU A 170 1.19 12.49 -25.46
N ARG A 171 0.12 12.08 -26.15
CA ARG A 171 -0.37 10.69 -26.17
C ARG A 171 0.56 9.69 -26.87
N LYS A 172 1.51 10.17 -27.67
CA LYS A 172 2.45 9.31 -28.40
C LYS A 172 3.71 8.99 -27.60
N LEU A 173 3.93 9.67 -26.47
CA LEU A 173 5.07 9.42 -25.59
C LEU A 173 4.94 8.04 -24.95
N LYS A 174 5.96 7.19 -25.09
CA LYS A 174 6.02 5.88 -24.43
C LYS A 174 6.87 5.97 -23.16
N ILE A 175 6.24 5.69 -22.03
CA ILE A 175 6.91 5.61 -20.73
C ILE A 175 7.85 4.40 -20.72
N GLY A 176 9.10 4.60 -20.30
CA GLY A 176 10.12 3.56 -20.24
C GLY A 176 10.84 3.26 -21.55
N VAL A 177 10.47 3.91 -22.67
CA VAL A 177 11.14 3.79 -23.98
C VAL A 177 11.56 5.16 -24.51
N ASP A 178 10.64 6.13 -24.58
CA ASP A 178 10.96 7.50 -25.02
C ASP A 178 11.34 8.36 -23.82
N ILE A 179 10.54 8.26 -22.75
CA ILE A 179 10.77 8.94 -21.48
C ILE A 179 11.16 7.88 -20.44
N HIS A 180 12.46 7.79 -20.16
CA HIS A 180 12.98 6.96 -19.08
C HIS A 180 12.86 7.70 -17.75
N CYS A 181 11.63 7.81 -17.26
CA CYS A 181 11.44 8.08 -15.85
C CYS A 181 11.79 6.81 -15.11
N LYS A 182 12.99 6.77 -14.51
CA LYS A 182 13.20 5.95 -13.32
C LYS A 182 12.26 6.53 -12.26
N SER A 183 11.01 6.07 -12.27
CA SER A 183 10.01 6.48 -11.30
C SER A 183 10.07 5.49 -10.16
N PRO A 184 10.44 5.91 -8.94
CA PRO A 184 10.09 5.16 -7.75
C PRO A 184 8.57 5.21 -7.52
N ALA A 185 7.83 6.19 -8.07
CA ALA A 185 6.55 6.63 -7.54
C ALA A 185 5.27 6.13 -8.23
N LEU A 186 5.32 5.15 -9.15
CA LEU A 186 4.13 4.63 -9.85
C LEU A 186 3.49 3.39 -9.20
N ASN A 187 3.62 3.24 -7.88
CA ASN A 187 2.83 2.31 -7.06
C ASN A 187 2.57 2.85 -5.63
N GLY A 188 2.21 4.14 -5.53
CA GLY A 188 1.82 4.75 -4.25
C GLY A 188 3.02 5.22 -3.43
N GLY A 189 3.15 6.55 -3.32
CA GLY A 189 3.92 7.23 -2.28
C GLY A 189 5.42 6.97 -2.27
N PHE A 190 6.20 7.77 -3.02
CA PHE A 190 7.58 8.02 -2.61
C PHE A 190 7.73 9.46 -2.09
N PRO A 191 8.31 9.62 -0.89
CA PRO A 191 8.48 10.92 -0.28
C PRO A 191 9.53 11.73 -1.06
N VAL A 192 9.28 13.02 -1.24
CA VAL A 192 10.24 14.01 -1.78
C VAL A 192 11.57 13.98 -1.01
N VAL A 193 11.56 13.42 0.20
CA VAL A 193 12.69 13.27 1.10
C VAL A 193 12.91 11.79 1.42
N GLU A 194 14.04 11.24 0.99
CA GLU A 194 14.49 9.90 1.35
C GLU A 194 15.44 9.95 2.54
N MET A 195 15.16 9.17 3.57
CA MET A 195 16.00 9.04 4.76
C MET A 195 16.49 7.60 4.86
N LYS A 196 17.76 7.40 5.24
CA LYS A 196 18.39 6.12 5.49
C LYS A 196 19.03 6.13 6.88
N PRO A 197 18.68 5.20 7.78
CA PRO A 197 17.60 4.22 7.64
C PRO A 197 16.22 4.90 7.50
N ASP A 198 15.29 4.24 6.82
CA ASP A 198 13.93 4.73 6.52
C ASP A 198 12.86 4.21 7.50
N VAL A 199 13.28 3.40 8.47
CA VAL A 199 12.44 2.81 9.52
C VAL A 199 12.93 3.26 10.90
N ASN A 200 12.04 3.21 11.88
CA ASN A 200 12.38 3.48 13.29
C ASN A 200 13.55 2.60 13.73
N GLN A 201 14.46 3.17 14.51
CA GLN A 201 15.68 2.51 14.93
C GLN A 201 15.65 2.22 16.43
N VAL A 202 16.12 1.03 16.77
CA VAL A 202 16.39 0.62 18.14
C VAL A 202 17.89 0.39 18.23
N VAL A 203 18.56 1.15 19.09
CA VAL A 203 20.02 1.24 19.17
C VAL A 203 20.48 1.14 20.61
N PHE A 204 21.72 0.73 20.86
CA PHE A 204 22.25 0.63 22.21
C PHE A 204 22.98 1.89 22.63
N GLU A 205 22.97 2.16 23.93
CA GLU A 205 23.79 3.20 24.52
C GLU A 205 25.28 2.98 24.22
N GLY A 206 25.99 4.04 23.83
CA GLY A 206 27.40 3.99 23.42
C GLY A 206 27.65 3.74 21.93
N ASP A 207 26.66 3.25 21.17
CA ASP A 207 26.81 3.04 19.73
C ASP A 207 26.89 4.37 18.94
N ALA A 208 27.49 4.32 17.76
CA ALA A 208 27.48 5.43 16.81
C ALA A 208 26.34 5.24 15.79
N LEU A 209 25.59 6.32 15.51
CA LEU A 209 24.47 6.30 14.56
C LEU A 209 24.66 7.30 13.44
N LYS A 210 24.44 6.85 12.21
CA LYS A 210 24.51 7.67 11.00
C LYS A 210 23.16 7.71 10.31
N LEU A 211 22.61 8.91 10.20
CA LEU A 211 21.39 9.20 9.44
C LEU A 211 21.76 9.92 8.16
N GLN A 212 21.31 9.43 7.03
CA GLN A 212 21.52 10.06 5.74
C GLN A 212 20.17 10.48 5.17
N CYS A 213 20.07 11.73 4.76
CA CYS A 213 18.91 12.26 4.07
C CYS A 213 19.30 12.69 2.66
N THR A 214 18.47 12.37 1.68
CA THR A 214 18.66 12.69 0.28
C THR A 214 17.35 13.20 -0.31
N ALA A 215 17.42 14.29 -1.06
CA ALA A 215 16.28 14.88 -1.73
C ALA A 215 16.67 15.39 -3.12
N PRO A 216 15.73 15.43 -4.09
CA PRO A 216 15.97 16.02 -5.39
C PRO A 216 16.00 17.55 -5.31
N ILE A 217 16.82 18.16 -6.15
CA ILE A 217 16.84 19.60 -6.34
C ILE A 217 15.71 19.97 -7.29
N ILE A 218 14.80 20.84 -6.84
CA ILE A 218 13.60 21.19 -7.60
C ILE A 218 13.72 22.57 -8.27
N SER A 219 14.94 23.15 -8.41
CA SER A 219 15.16 24.35 -9.24
C SER A 219 16.64 24.51 -9.66
N ASP A 220 16.89 25.19 -10.77
CA ASP A 220 18.23 25.45 -11.35
C ASP A 220 19.16 26.31 -10.46
N THR A 221 18.71 26.79 -9.30
CA THR A 221 19.52 27.56 -8.35
C THR A 221 19.69 26.81 -7.01
N PRO A 222 20.90 26.34 -6.66
CA PRO A 222 21.18 25.64 -5.39
C PRO A 222 21.03 26.50 -4.12
N ALA A 223 20.66 27.78 -4.24
CA ALA A 223 20.57 28.71 -3.12
C ALA A 223 19.28 28.61 -2.30
N TYR A 224 18.23 27.95 -2.80
CA TYR A 224 16.90 27.97 -2.16
C TYR A 224 16.39 26.61 -1.69
N SER A 225 16.93 25.50 -2.18
CA SER A 225 16.60 24.16 -1.69
C SER A 225 17.64 23.70 -0.66
N LYS A 226 17.25 23.59 0.62
CA LYS A 226 18.15 23.15 1.71
C LYS A 226 17.54 22.01 2.52
N ILE A 227 18.42 21.15 3.05
CA ILE A 227 18.06 20.11 4.03
C ILE A 227 18.41 20.61 5.43
N GLU A 228 17.46 20.48 6.36
CA GLU A 228 17.65 20.75 7.78
C GLU A 228 17.26 19.51 8.60
N TRP A 229 17.96 19.28 9.71
CA TRP A 229 17.64 18.22 10.66
C TRP A 229 16.94 18.84 11.85
N THR A 230 15.86 18.20 12.32
CA THR A 230 15.18 18.61 13.55
C THR A 230 15.02 17.45 14.52
N TRP A 231 15.11 17.77 15.81
CA TRP A 231 14.80 16.90 16.93
C TRP A 231 13.81 17.64 17.82
N LEU A 232 12.61 17.07 18.02
CA LEU A 232 11.47 17.76 18.66
C LEU A 232 11.22 19.16 18.05
N ASP A 233 11.24 19.23 16.72
CA ASP A 233 11.03 20.46 15.93
C ASP A 233 12.06 21.60 16.14
N SER A 234 13.19 21.29 16.77
CA SER A 234 14.30 22.23 16.99
C SER A 234 15.62 21.71 16.41
N ASP A 235 16.62 22.58 16.23
CA ASP A 235 17.96 22.18 15.75
C ASP A 235 18.63 21.25 16.79
N PRO A 236 18.98 19.99 16.44
CA PRO A 236 19.60 19.05 17.36
C PRO A 236 20.95 19.52 17.92
N LYS A 237 21.67 20.41 17.22
CA LYS A 237 22.96 20.94 17.69
C LYS A 237 22.82 21.82 18.94
N LEU A 238 21.62 22.30 19.25
CA LEU A 238 21.34 23.08 20.46
C LEU A 238 21.27 22.19 21.72
N TYR A 239 20.90 20.92 21.56
CA TYR A 239 20.69 19.98 22.66
C TYR A 239 21.86 19.01 22.82
N PHE A 240 22.54 18.66 21.72
CA PHE A 240 23.54 17.61 21.69
C PHE A 240 24.85 18.11 21.08
N SER A 241 25.92 18.09 21.89
CA SER A 241 27.26 18.51 21.45
C SER A 241 27.99 17.46 20.58
N ASP A 242 27.52 16.23 20.59
CA ASP A 242 28.09 15.05 19.91
C ASP A 242 27.43 14.74 18.56
N VAL A 243 26.48 15.59 18.14
CA VAL A 243 25.82 15.55 16.84
C VAL A 243 26.61 16.38 15.83
N THR A 244 27.00 15.75 14.72
CA THR A 244 27.68 16.39 13.60
C THR A 244 26.85 16.27 12.33
N VAL A 245 26.81 17.33 11.51
CA VAL A 245 26.01 17.36 10.27
C VAL A 245 26.91 17.78 9.11
N GLU A 246 26.96 16.93 8.08
CA GLU A 246 27.74 17.11 6.85
C GLU A 246 26.79 17.31 5.65
N TYR A 247 27.07 18.27 4.79
CA TYR A 247 26.28 18.55 3.59
C TYR A 247 27.05 18.19 2.33
N HIS A 248 26.39 17.49 1.40
CA HIS A 248 26.97 17.02 0.16
C HIS A 248 26.06 17.39 -1.02
N PHE A 249 26.63 18.08 -2.00
CA PHE A 249 25.96 18.43 -3.24
C PHE A 249 26.41 17.50 -4.36
N LEU A 250 25.48 16.69 -4.89
CA LEU A 250 25.77 15.72 -5.94
C LEU A 250 25.36 16.30 -7.29
N GLN A 251 26.25 17.11 -7.89
CA GLN A 251 26.03 17.81 -9.17
C GLN A 251 25.63 16.87 -10.32
N SER A 252 26.17 15.66 -10.35
CA SER A 252 25.93 14.68 -11.41
C SER A 252 24.54 14.03 -11.37
N THR A 253 23.85 14.08 -10.22
CA THR A 253 22.55 13.41 -10.03
C THR A 253 21.40 14.37 -9.76
N GLY A 254 21.66 15.67 -9.57
CA GLY A 254 20.63 16.64 -9.22
C GLY A 254 20.04 16.40 -7.81
N LEU A 255 20.82 15.80 -6.92
CA LEU A 255 20.40 15.49 -5.54
C LEU A 255 21.19 16.30 -4.53
N ILE A 256 20.50 16.75 -3.47
CA ILE A 256 21.08 17.26 -2.23
C ILE A 256 21.08 16.14 -1.21
N SER A 257 22.22 15.94 -0.53
CA SER A 257 22.33 14.96 0.55
C SER A 257 22.91 15.60 1.80
N SER A 258 22.36 15.24 2.95
CA SER A 258 22.86 15.62 4.26
C SER A 258 23.05 14.38 5.11
N THR A 259 24.15 14.30 5.85
CA THR A 259 24.46 13.20 6.74
C THR A 259 24.59 13.73 8.16
N LEU A 260 23.77 13.22 9.07
CA LEU A 260 23.86 13.46 10.51
C LEU A 260 24.56 12.25 11.17
N ARG A 261 25.57 12.50 11.99
CA ARG A 261 26.28 11.47 12.75
C ARG A 261 26.23 11.80 14.24
N ILE A 262 25.83 10.81 15.02
CA ILE A 262 25.86 10.80 16.49
C ILE A 262 27.02 9.90 16.90
N SER A 263 28.01 10.46 17.60
CA SER A 263 29.26 9.74 17.88
C SER A 263 29.12 8.71 19.00
N ARG A 264 28.33 9.02 20.03
CA ARG A 264 28.03 8.13 21.16
C ARG A 264 26.61 8.35 21.66
N LEU A 265 25.71 7.40 21.37
CA LEU A 265 24.32 7.44 21.80
C LEU A 265 24.18 7.36 23.33
N ASN A 266 23.12 7.98 23.84
CA ASN A 266 22.73 8.05 25.25
C ASN A 266 21.20 8.09 25.32
N ARG A 267 20.61 7.89 26.51
CA ARG A 267 19.13 7.86 26.67
C ARG A 267 18.42 9.14 26.18
N ASN A 268 19.07 10.31 26.24
CA ASN A 268 18.51 11.60 25.84
C ASN A 268 18.34 11.74 24.32
N HIS A 269 19.04 10.94 23.51
CA HIS A 269 18.87 10.93 22.06
C HIS A 269 17.56 10.27 21.61
N THR A 270 16.83 9.63 22.52
CA THR A 270 15.53 9.02 22.26
C THR A 270 14.53 10.10 21.84
N GLY A 271 13.87 9.89 20.69
CA GLY A 271 12.91 10.86 20.16
C GLY A 271 12.71 10.74 18.66
N ILE A 272 11.97 11.70 18.11
CA ILE A 272 11.69 11.78 16.67
C ILE A 272 12.76 12.66 16.01
N TRP A 273 13.46 12.08 15.05
CA TRP A 273 14.48 12.75 14.25
C TRP A 273 13.95 12.94 12.84
N ASN A 274 13.77 14.20 12.45
CA ASN A 274 13.23 14.57 11.15
C ASN A 274 14.33 15.13 10.25
N CYS A 275 14.28 14.72 8.98
CA CYS A 275 14.90 15.45 7.89
C CYS A 275 13.85 16.31 7.21
N LEU A 276 14.06 17.62 7.18
CA LEU A 276 13.22 18.63 6.57
C LEU A 276 13.90 19.17 5.30
N LEU A 277 13.25 19.01 4.16
CA LEU A 277 13.56 19.71 2.92
C LEU A 277 12.76 21.00 2.87
N ILE A 278 13.44 22.13 2.75
CA ILE A 278 12.84 23.43 2.46
C ILE A 278 13.06 23.73 0.99
N SER A 279 11.97 23.93 0.25
CA SER A 279 12.00 24.25 -1.18
C SER A 279 10.94 25.29 -1.54
N VAL A 280 11.12 25.94 -2.69
CA VAL A 280 10.15 26.92 -3.23
C VAL A 280 8.80 26.29 -3.59
N GLN A 281 8.74 24.97 -3.84
CA GLN A 281 7.50 24.24 -4.08
C GLN A 281 6.81 23.72 -2.80
N GLY A 282 7.41 23.95 -1.63
CA GLY A 282 6.88 23.50 -0.35
C GLY A 282 7.93 22.76 0.50
N ASN A 283 7.60 22.64 1.79
CA ASN A 283 8.43 21.96 2.76
C ASN A 283 7.99 20.50 2.88
N HIS A 284 8.93 19.57 2.76
CA HIS A 284 8.68 18.15 2.92
C HIS A 284 9.55 17.59 4.02
N SER A 285 9.00 16.74 4.88
CA SER A 285 9.78 16.11 5.95
C SER A 285 9.59 14.61 5.96
N LYS A 286 10.65 13.89 6.35
CA LYS A 286 10.59 12.48 6.71
C LYS A 286 11.28 12.28 8.05
N GLY A 287 10.60 11.61 8.97
CA GLY A 287 11.10 11.35 10.32
C GLY A 287 11.14 9.89 10.66
N ILE A 288 12.08 9.53 11.52
CA ILE A 288 12.13 8.23 12.18
C ILE A 288 12.18 8.43 13.69
N THR A 289 11.65 7.47 14.43
CA THR A 289 11.82 7.41 15.88
C THR A 289 13.07 6.62 16.19
N ILE A 290 13.94 7.18 17.03
CA ILE A 290 15.11 6.49 17.57
C ILE A 290 14.83 6.20 19.03
N VAL A 291 14.99 4.93 19.42
CA VAL A 291 14.88 4.47 20.80
C VAL A 291 16.25 3.94 21.21
N VAL A 292 16.85 4.57 22.22
CA VAL A 292 18.13 4.12 22.78
C VAL A 292 17.85 3.23 23.97
N ILE A 293 18.26 1.95 23.87
CA ILE A 293 18.13 0.98 24.95
C ILE A 293 19.40 0.99 25.80
N SER A 294 19.23 1.03 27.13
CA SER A 294 20.34 0.93 28.07
C SER A 294 20.93 -0.48 28.07
N ASP A 295 22.23 -0.54 28.34
CA ASP A 295 22.95 -1.74 28.76
C ASP A 295 22.30 -2.51 29.93
N GLU A 296 21.61 -1.83 30.85
CA GLU A 296 20.87 -2.43 32.00
C GLU A 296 19.61 -3.22 31.62
N THR A 297 19.15 -3.14 30.37
CA THR A 297 17.88 -3.77 29.98
C THR A 297 18.02 -5.29 29.98
N GLU A 298 17.05 -6.01 30.52
CA GLU A 298 17.05 -7.48 30.49
C GLU A 298 16.47 -8.02 29.16
N TYR A 299 16.97 -9.18 28.73
CA TYR A 299 16.59 -9.78 27.44
C TYR A 299 16.58 -11.31 27.52
N CYS A 300 15.77 -11.92 26.66
CA CYS A 300 15.90 -13.33 26.35
C CYS A 300 17.05 -13.57 25.34
N PRO A 301 17.90 -14.59 25.57
CA PRO A 301 19.04 -14.90 24.71
C PRO A 301 18.61 -15.51 23.36
N ILE A 302 19.49 -15.51 22.36
CA ILE A 302 19.23 -16.23 21.10
C ILE A 302 19.09 -17.72 21.40
N THR A 303 17.99 -18.33 21.00
CA THR A 303 17.73 -19.77 21.22
C THR A 303 17.13 -20.43 19.99
N VAL A 304 17.26 -21.75 19.91
CA VAL A 304 16.67 -22.57 18.84
C VAL A 304 15.65 -23.50 19.46
N SER A 305 14.42 -23.47 18.96
CA SER A 305 13.36 -24.41 19.35
C SER A 305 12.99 -25.29 18.16
N ALA A 306 12.91 -26.61 18.37
CA ALA A 306 12.48 -27.56 17.35
C ALA A 306 11.09 -28.14 17.71
N SER A 307 10.24 -28.28 16.69
CA SER A 307 8.92 -28.90 16.78
C SER A 307 8.64 -29.74 15.52
N ASN A 308 7.58 -30.54 15.52
CA ASN A 308 7.09 -31.24 14.32
C ASN A 308 6.52 -30.30 13.23
N LYS A 309 6.50 -29.00 13.49
CA LYS A 309 6.11 -27.92 12.57
C LYS A 309 7.28 -27.03 12.15
N GLY A 310 8.51 -27.42 12.50
CA GLY A 310 9.72 -26.72 12.07
C GLY A 310 10.70 -26.42 13.21
N THR A 311 11.89 -25.99 12.80
CA THR A 311 12.97 -25.52 13.66
C THR A 311 13.12 -24.01 13.52
N TYR A 312 13.08 -23.34 14.67
CA TYR A 312 12.93 -21.89 14.75
C TYR A 312 14.09 -21.29 15.54
N THR A 313 14.80 -20.34 14.92
CA THR A 313 15.87 -19.58 15.57
C THR A 313 15.32 -18.22 16.01
N TRP A 314 15.29 -18.00 17.33
CA TRP A 314 14.70 -16.81 17.94
C TRP A 314 15.75 -15.74 18.17
N PRO A 315 15.54 -14.50 17.69
CA PRO A 315 16.46 -13.41 17.90
C PRO A 315 16.41 -12.93 19.37
N ARG A 316 17.49 -12.28 19.81
CA ARG A 316 17.53 -11.62 21.13
C ARG A 316 16.38 -10.63 21.24
N THR A 317 15.55 -10.75 22.27
CA THR A 317 14.28 -10.03 22.40
C THR A 317 14.16 -9.45 23.81
N VAL A 318 13.62 -8.24 23.93
CA VAL A 318 13.41 -7.54 25.22
C VAL A 318 12.35 -8.28 26.04
N VAL A 319 12.48 -8.25 27.37
CA VAL A 319 11.46 -8.78 28.29
C VAL A 319 10.07 -8.20 28.01
N ASN A 320 9.02 -9.00 28.26
CA ASN A 320 7.61 -8.70 27.97
C ASN A 320 7.26 -8.48 26.49
N TYR A 321 8.10 -8.97 25.58
CA TYR A 321 7.82 -8.90 24.15
C TYR A 321 7.72 -10.29 23.51
N THR A 322 6.81 -10.44 22.54
CA THR A 322 6.64 -11.67 21.78
C THR A 322 7.41 -11.57 20.46
N ALA A 323 8.41 -12.41 20.28
CA ALA A 323 9.08 -12.56 19.00
C ALA A 323 8.18 -13.34 18.03
N THR A 324 8.11 -12.90 16.77
CA THR A 324 7.33 -13.58 15.73
C THR A 324 8.16 -13.75 14.47
N ILE A 325 8.14 -14.95 13.89
CA ILE A 325 8.92 -15.31 12.69
C ILE A 325 8.04 -16.10 11.71
N PRO A 326 8.31 -16.05 10.39
CA PRO A 326 7.55 -16.84 9.41
C PRO A 326 7.72 -18.36 9.65
N CYS A 327 6.67 -19.13 9.39
CA CYS A 327 6.71 -20.59 9.49
C CYS A 327 7.70 -21.19 8.48
N GLU A 328 8.40 -22.28 8.87
CA GLU A 328 9.32 -23.00 7.98
C GLU A 328 8.57 -23.72 6.84
N SER A 329 7.42 -24.31 7.17
CA SER A 329 6.50 -24.89 6.19
C SER A 329 5.16 -24.15 6.21
N VAL A 330 4.73 -23.68 5.04
CA VAL A 330 3.49 -22.95 4.83
C VAL A 330 2.52 -23.74 3.96
N ASN A 331 1.22 -23.61 4.24
CA ASN A 331 0.17 -24.15 3.40
C ASN A 331 -0.27 -23.09 2.38
N LEU A 332 0.00 -23.37 1.10
CA LEU A 332 -0.30 -22.46 -0.02
C LEU A 332 -1.80 -22.26 -0.29
N ASN A 333 -2.66 -23.11 0.27
CA ASN A 333 -4.11 -22.97 0.17
C ASN A 333 -4.68 -21.92 1.13
N TYR A 334 -3.87 -21.41 2.07
CA TYR A 334 -4.25 -20.39 3.04
C TYR A 334 -3.38 -19.14 2.88
N ASP A 335 -3.82 -18.04 3.50
CA ASP A 335 -3.06 -16.79 3.48
C ASP A 335 -1.69 -16.99 4.15
N VAL A 336 -0.63 -16.80 3.37
CA VAL A 336 0.76 -16.97 3.80
C VAL A 336 1.18 -15.88 4.80
N SER A 337 0.54 -14.70 4.75
CA SER A 337 0.91 -13.56 5.59
C SER A 337 0.60 -13.78 7.09
N VAL A 338 -0.34 -14.69 7.38
CA VAL A 338 -0.83 -14.98 8.74
C VAL A 338 -0.11 -16.20 9.35
N GLN A 339 0.62 -16.98 8.56
CA GLN A 339 1.33 -18.19 9.01
C GLN A 339 2.67 -17.81 9.65
N LYS A 340 2.64 -17.52 10.95
CA LYS A 340 3.81 -17.16 11.76
C LYS A 340 3.89 -17.98 13.05
N ALA A 341 5.11 -18.33 13.44
CA ALA A 341 5.42 -18.85 14.77
C ALA A 341 5.68 -17.68 15.74
N SER A 342 5.32 -17.86 17.01
CA SER A 342 5.54 -16.85 18.05
C SER A 342 6.13 -17.44 19.32
N TYR A 343 6.97 -16.66 20.02
CA TYR A 343 7.59 -17.06 21.28
C TYR A 343 7.69 -15.85 22.22
N PHE A 344 7.24 -15.99 23.46
CA PHE A 344 7.14 -14.89 24.41
C PHE A 344 8.38 -14.81 25.29
N CYS A 345 8.91 -13.60 25.47
CA CYS A 345 10.00 -13.33 26.42
C CYS A 345 9.41 -12.85 27.75
N SER A 346 9.58 -13.63 28.81
CA SER A 346 9.10 -13.31 30.16
C SER A 346 9.87 -12.16 30.81
N GLU A 347 9.35 -11.64 31.93
CA GLU A 347 10.00 -10.60 32.74
C GLU A 347 11.37 -11.03 33.28
N GLU A 348 11.61 -12.33 33.43
CA GLU A 348 12.86 -12.89 33.95
C GLU A 348 13.92 -13.16 32.86
N GLY A 349 13.67 -12.72 31.61
CA GLY A 349 14.57 -12.98 30.49
C GLY A 349 14.59 -14.43 30.01
N GLN A 350 13.54 -15.20 30.31
CA GLN A 350 13.36 -16.57 29.83
C GLN A 350 12.28 -16.66 28.75
N TRP A 351 12.50 -17.54 27.78
CA TRP A 351 11.49 -17.80 26.75
C TRP A 351 10.39 -18.73 27.25
N ASP A 352 9.14 -18.37 26.99
CA ASP A 352 7.96 -19.14 27.38
C ASP A 352 6.87 -19.08 26.29
N ASN A 353 5.92 -20.02 26.34
CA ASN A 353 4.73 -20.09 25.48
C ASN A 353 5.02 -20.10 23.96
N LEU A 354 5.84 -21.05 23.51
CA LEU A 354 6.06 -21.27 22.07
C LEU A 354 4.74 -21.66 21.38
N ASN A 355 4.31 -20.86 20.41
CA ASN A 355 3.09 -21.08 19.64
C ASN A 355 3.39 -21.24 18.14
N THR A 356 3.18 -22.46 17.64
CA THR A 356 3.33 -22.88 16.23
C THR A 356 2.01 -23.36 15.62
N SER A 357 0.87 -23.02 16.24
CA SER A 357 -0.46 -23.51 15.82
C SER A 357 -0.79 -23.21 14.35
N MET A 358 -0.41 -22.03 13.86
CA MET A 358 -0.65 -21.57 12.49
C MET A 358 0.34 -22.12 11.45
N CYS A 359 1.37 -22.86 11.87
CA CYS A 359 2.36 -23.45 10.96
C CYS A 359 1.93 -24.85 10.49
N SER A 360 2.36 -25.21 9.27
CA SER A 360 2.14 -26.55 8.71
C SER A 360 3.18 -27.54 9.24
N TYR A 361 2.83 -28.83 9.27
CA TYR A 361 3.79 -29.89 9.63
C TYR A 361 4.93 -29.97 8.60
N THR A 362 6.12 -30.34 9.04
CA THR A 362 7.28 -30.48 8.12
C THR A 362 7.27 -31.82 7.38
N SER A 363 6.79 -32.88 8.03
CA SER A 363 6.66 -34.21 7.44
C SER A 363 5.52 -34.26 6.42
N GLU A 364 5.83 -34.69 5.20
CA GLU A 364 4.84 -34.85 4.14
C GLU A 364 3.80 -35.90 4.49
N THR A 365 4.19 -36.93 5.25
CA THR A 365 3.28 -37.96 5.74
C THR A 365 2.23 -37.39 6.68
N THR A 366 2.64 -36.54 7.62
CA THR A 366 1.73 -35.92 8.58
C THR A 366 0.74 -34.99 7.88
N LYS A 367 1.18 -34.23 6.86
CA LYS A 367 0.28 -33.38 6.04
C LYS A 367 -0.78 -34.20 5.30
N ILE A 368 -0.39 -35.31 4.67
CA ILE A 368 -1.31 -36.18 3.93
C ILE A 368 -2.34 -36.81 4.88
N LEU A 369 -1.88 -37.31 6.04
CA LEU A 369 -2.77 -37.90 7.05
C LEU A 369 -3.71 -36.87 7.68
N GLU A 370 -3.24 -35.66 7.94
CA GLU A 370 -4.08 -34.54 8.36
C GLU A 370 -5.15 -34.24 7.31
N GLN A 371 -4.82 -34.26 6.01
CA GLN A 371 -5.80 -34.05 4.96
C GLN A 371 -6.88 -35.14 4.95
N PHE A 372 -6.51 -36.42 5.07
CA PHE A 372 -7.47 -37.52 5.17
C PHE A 372 -8.44 -37.35 6.34
N SER A 373 -7.96 -36.87 7.49
CA SER A 373 -8.81 -36.65 8.67
C SER A 373 -9.92 -35.61 8.43
N LYS A 374 -9.72 -34.68 7.47
CA LYS A 374 -10.63 -33.57 7.16
C LYS A 374 -11.61 -33.87 6.00
N VAL A 375 -11.45 -34.97 5.27
CA VAL A 375 -12.28 -35.31 4.09
C VAL A 375 -13.66 -35.83 4.51
N ASN A 376 -14.71 -35.15 4.07
CA ASN A 376 -16.12 -35.53 4.32
C ASN A 376 -16.87 -36.05 3.07
N SER A 377 -16.25 -36.05 1.89
CA SER A 377 -16.88 -36.42 0.60
C SER A 377 -16.11 -37.53 -0.12
N SER A 378 -16.80 -38.38 -0.88
CA SER A 378 -16.23 -39.56 -1.57
C SER A 378 -15.50 -40.54 -0.62
N ILE A 379 -16.13 -40.83 0.53
CA ILE A 379 -15.54 -41.60 1.64
C ILE A 379 -15.04 -42.98 1.21
N MET A 380 -15.73 -43.66 0.29
CA MET A 380 -15.33 -44.99 -0.20
C MET A 380 -14.00 -44.97 -0.95
N GLU A 381 -13.82 -44.02 -1.87
CA GLU A 381 -12.57 -43.86 -2.63
C GLU A 381 -11.46 -43.38 -1.70
N SER A 382 -11.77 -42.41 -0.83
CA SER A 382 -10.84 -41.91 0.18
C SER A 382 -10.36 -43.01 1.13
N ALA A 383 -11.25 -43.90 1.58
CA ALA A 383 -10.90 -45.05 2.43
C ALA A 383 -9.97 -46.04 1.71
N LYS A 384 -10.20 -46.32 0.41
CA LYS A 384 -9.30 -47.18 -0.38
C LYS A 384 -7.91 -46.56 -0.54
N HIS A 385 -7.83 -45.26 -0.82
CA HIS A 385 -6.56 -44.54 -0.89
C HIS A 385 -5.84 -44.52 0.47
N PHE A 386 -6.59 -44.28 1.55
CA PHE A 386 -6.07 -44.29 2.91
C PHE A 386 -5.51 -45.66 3.31
N ARG A 387 -6.19 -46.76 2.97
CA ARG A 387 -5.66 -48.12 3.18
C ARG A 387 -4.37 -48.36 2.42
N ASN A 388 -4.30 -47.97 1.15
CA ASN A 388 -3.08 -48.12 0.37
C ASN A 388 -1.94 -47.29 0.96
N TYR A 389 -2.22 -46.08 1.45
CA TYR A 389 -1.22 -45.22 2.06
C TYR A 389 -0.67 -45.78 3.38
N THR A 390 -1.56 -46.31 4.24
CA THR A 390 -1.21 -46.93 5.52
C THR A 390 -0.52 -48.29 5.39
N SER A 391 -0.54 -48.92 4.21
CA SER A 391 0.17 -50.19 3.96
C SER A 391 1.70 -50.06 3.99
N THR A 392 2.23 -48.86 3.73
CA THR A 392 3.67 -48.59 3.73
C THR A 392 4.09 -48.01 5.08
N LEU A 393 4.55 -48.89 5.98
CA LEU A 393 4.89 -48.55 7.37
C LEU A 393 6.07 -47.55 7.50
N SER A 394 6.95 -47.47 6.48
CA SER A 394 8.11 -46.57 6.48
C SER A 394 7.75 -45.08 6.38
N HIS A 395 6.50 -44.75 6.08
CA HIS A 395 6.00 -43.38 6.07
C HIS A 395 5.83 -42.82 7.50
N PHE A 396 5.48 -43.67 8.47
CA PHE A 396 5.18 -43.24 9.83
C PHE A 396 6.47 -42.89 10.58
N LYS A 397 6.65 -41.60 10.85
CA LYS A 397 7.82 -41.05 11.55
C LYS A 397 7.52 -39.82 12.38
N ASP A 398 6.27 -39.47 12.58
CA ASP A 398 5.82 -38.51 13.59
C ASP A 398 4.68 -39.11 14.43
N ILE A 399 4.63 -38.78 15.72
CA ILE A 399 3.58 -39.25 16.63
C ILE A 399 2.19 -38.83 16.12
N MET A 400 2.12 -37.64 15.52
CA MET A 400 0.89 -37.10 14.93
C MET A 400 0.39 -37.91 13.73
N ASP A 401 1.26 -38.69 13.05
CA ASP A 401 0.83 -39.58 11.96
C ASP A 401 -0.20 -40.61 12.48
N ILE A 402 0.06 -41.18 13.66
CA ILE A 402 -0.84 -42.15 14.30
C ILE A 402 -2.12 -41.47 14.75
N VAL A 403 -2.02 -40.27 15.33
CA VAL A 403 -3.17 -39.50 15.80
C VAL A 403 -4.12 -39.21 14.64
N PHE A 404 -3.62 -38.65 13.54
CA PHE A 404 -4.46 -38.34 12.36
C PHE A 404 -4.98 -39.59 11.66
N ALA A 405 -4.21 -40.69 11.63
CA ALA A 405 -4.70 -41.95 11.10
C ALA A 405 -5.91 -42.47 11.90
N ILE A 406 -5.85 -42.39 13.23
CA ILE A 406 -6.95 -42.81 14.11
C ILE A 406 -8.15 -41.87 13.98
N GLU A 407 -7.95 -40.56 13.96
CA GLU A 407 -9.03 -39.60 13.75
C GLU A 407 -9.74 -39.81 12.39
N THR A 408 -8.97 -40.12 11.34
CA THR A 408 -9.52 -40.49 10.03
C THR A 408 -10.40 -41.73 10.15
N MET A 409 -9.93 -42.76 10.88
CA MET A 409 -10.72 -43.97 11.13
C MET A 409 -11.99 -43.68 11.93
N GLU A 410 -11.93 -42.86 12.99
CA GLU A 410 -13.11 -42.44 13.77
C GLU A 410 -14.13 -41.69 12.90
N ASN A 411 -13.66 -40.82 12.01
CA ASN A 411 -14.50 -40.08 11.08
C ASN A 411 -15.18 -41.02 10.08
N TYR A 412 -14.44 -41.97 9.48
CA TYR A 412 -15.02 -42.94 8.54
C TYR A 412 -15.97 -43.93 9.23
N LEU A 413 -15.74 -44.23 10.51
CA LEU A 413 -16.62 -45.07 11.34
C LEU A 413 -18.05 -44.51 11.40
N ARG A 414 -18.22 -43.19 11.37
CA ARG A 414 -19.56 -42.56 11.41
C ARG A 414 -20.42 -42.87 10.17
N TYR A 415 -19.81 -43.33 9.08
CA TYR A 415 -20.48 -43.58 7.79
C TYR A 415 -20.59 -45.08 7.45
N LEU A 416 -20.49 -45.94 8.47
CA LEU A 416 -20.43 -47.40 8.36
C LEU A 416 -21.67 -48.10 7.77
N THR A 417 -22.75 -47.38 7.47
CA THR A 417 -23.94 -47.97 6.81
C THR A 417 -23.65 -48.49 5.40
N ILE A 418 -22.49 -48.13 4.82
CA ILE A 418 -22.00 -48.65 3.55
C ILE A 418 -21.21 -49.94 3.84
N HIS A 419 -21.85 -51.10 3.62
CA HIS A 419 -21.35 -52.47 3.93
C HIS A 419 -19.92 -52.85 3.45
N GLN A 420 -19.21 -51.98 2.73
CA GLN A 420 -17.87 -52.23 2.19
C GLN A 420 -16.74 -51.49 2.91
N ILE A 421 -17.03 -50.50 3.77
CA ILE A 421 -15.98 -49.69 4.45
C ILE A 421 -15.34 -50.45 5.63
N GLY A 422 -16.11 -51.28 6.33
CA GLY A 422 -15.63 -52.01 7.51
C GLY A 422 -14.41 -52.89 7.23
N GLY A 423 -14.39 -53.60 6.09
CA GLY A 423 -13.22 -54.41 5.69
C GLY A 423 -11.98 -53.56 5.43
N VAL A 424 -12.14 -52.40 4.79
CA VAL A 424 -11.04 -51.46 4.52
C VAL A 424 -10.45 -50.91 5.82
N LEU A 425 -11.29 -50.57 6.81
CA LEU A 425 -10.83 -50.09 8.12
C LEU A 425 -10.17 -51.18 8.96
N MET A 426 -10.58 -52.45 8.82
CA MET A 426 -9.91 -53.58 9.45
C MET A 426 -8.49 -53.79 8.89
N ASP A 427 -8.32 -53.70 7.56
CA ASP A 427 -7.00 -53.75 6.93
C ASP A 427 -6.08 -52.63 7.46
N VAL A 428 -6.62 -51.41 7.58
CA VAL A 428 -5.88 -50.26 8.15
C VAL A 428 -5.50 -50.52 9.61
N THR A 429 -6.42 -51.04 10.42
CA THR A 429 -6.14 -51.37 11.82
C THR A 429 -4.96 -52.34 11.91
N ASN A 430 -4.98 -53.40 11.11
CA ASN A 430 -3.91 -54.38 11.07
C ASN A 430 -2.56 -53.75 10.69
N ASN A 431 -2.55 -52.81 9.74
CA ASN A 431 -1.33 -52.08 9.38
C ASN A 431 -0.82 -51.21 10.54
N LEU A 432 -1.70 -50.46 11.22
CA LEU A 432 -1.31 -49.61 12.35
C LEU A 432 -0.79 -50.41 13.55
N LEU A 433 -1.31 -51.61 13.80
CA LEU A 433 -0.84 -52.52 14.86
C LEU A 433 0.58 -53.07 14.60
N GLN A 434 1.04 -53.06 13.34
CA GLN A 434 2.40 -53.48 12.98
C GLN A 434 3.46 -52.39 13.19
N LEU A 435 3.05 -51.17 13.56
CA LEU A 435 4.00 -50.08 13.85
C LEU A 435 4.85 -50.38 15.10
N PRO A 436 6.07 -49.81 15.20
CA PRO A 436 6.94 -50.00 16.35
C PRO A 436 6.25 -49.62 17.67
N LYS A 437 6.34 -50.50 18.68
CA LYS A 437 5.69 -50.31 20.00
C LYS A 437 6.06 -49.00 20.70
N GLY A 438 7.27 -48.48 20.46
CA GLY A 438 7.72 -47.20 21.01
C GLY A 438 6.84 -46.03 20.54
N TYR A 439 6.56 -45.98 19.24
CA TYR A 439 5.70 -44.96 18.63
C TYR A 439 4.27 -45.00 19.16
N LEU A 440 3.69 -46.20 19.24
CA LEU A 440 2.33 -46.41 19.73
C LEU A 440 2.20 -46.01 21.21
N ARG A 441 3.21 -46.31 22.03
CA ARG A 441 3.21 -45.97 23.47
C ARG A 441 3.28 -44.47 23.70
N GLU A 442 4.10 -43.77 22.91
CA GLU A 442 4.25 -42.31 23.02
C GLU A 442 2.99 -41.58 22.54
N ALA A 443 2.40 -42.04 21.42
CA ALA A 443 1.11 -41.54 20.94
C ALA A 443 -0.03 -41.76 21.95
N ASP A 444 -0.03 -42.91 22.65
CA ASP A 444 -1.04 -43.20 23.66
C ASP A 444 -0.91 -42.34 24.91
N TYR A 445 0.32 -42.09 25.37
CA TYR A 445 0.57 -41.25 26.54
C TYR A 445 0.05 -39.81 26.34
N LEU A 446 0.27 -39.23 25.15
CA LEU A 446 -0.11 -37.85 24.85
C LEU A 446 -1.57 -37.72 24.38
N HIS A 447 -2.09 -38.67 23.59
CA HIS A 447 -3.38 -38.52 22.88
C HIS A 447 -4.38 -39.67 23.11
N ARG A 448 -4.06 -40.65 23.95
CA ARG A 448 -4.88 -41.87 24.19
C ARG A 448 -5.21 -42.63 22.91
N SER A 449 -4.29 -42.59 21.95
CA SER A 449 -4.42 -43.15 20.61
C SER A 449 -4.72 -44.66 20.62
N CYS A 450 -4.03 -45.45 21.46
CA CYS A 450 -4.27 -46.91 21.50
C CYS A 450 -5.65 -47.23 22.07
N MET A 451 -6.10 -46.49 23.09
CA MET A 451 -7.46 -46.65 23.63
C MET A 451 -8.54 -46.37 22.59
N LYS A 452 -8.37 -45.31 21.78
CA LYS A 452 -9.27 -45.02 20.65
C LYS A 452 -9.24 -46.12 19.59
N LEU A 453 -8.06 -46.61 19.24
CA LEU A 453 -7.90 -47.69 18.28
C LEU A 453 -8.61 -48.98 18.72
N VAL A 454 -8.51 -49.35 20.00
CA VAL A 454 -9.23 -50.51 20.57
C VAL A 454 -10.74 -50.34 20.45
N ASN A 455 -11.28 -49.17 20.81
CA ASN A 455 -12.72 -48.88 20.69
C ASN A 455 -13.20 -48.98 19.22
N ILE A 456 -12.38 -48.51 18.27
CA ILE A 456 -12.66 -48.67 16.83
C ILE A 456 -12.71 -50.15 16.46
N THR A 457 -11.75 -50.96 16.90
CA THR A 457 -11.73 -52.40 16.61
C THR A 457 -12.92 -53.15 17.19
N GLU A 458 -13.34 -52.83 18.41
CA GLU A 458 -14.52 -53.43 19.05
C GLU A 458 -15.79 -53.13 18.25
N LYS A 459 -15.95 -51.88 17.80
CA LYS A 459 -17.08 -51.47 16.96
C LYS A 459 -17.08 -52.16 15.60
N LEU A 460 -15.92 -52.31 14.96
CA LEU A 460 -15.79 -53.03 13.69
C LEU A 460 -16.10 -54.52 13.84
N ALA A 461 -15.66 -55.15 14.94
CA ALA A 461 -15.91 -56.55 15.26
C ALA A 461 -17.39 -56.84 15.57
N GLY A 462 -18.07 -55.93 16.27
CA GLY A 462 -19.51 -56.05 16.53
C GLY A 462 -20.35 -56.07 15.24
N ILE A 463 -19.93 -55.32 14.22
CA ILE A 463 -20.64 -55.19 12.95
C ILE A 463 -20.42 -56.40 12.03
N SER A 464 -19.19 -56.93 11.99
CA SER A 464 -18.89 -58.13 11.21
C SER A 464 -19.66 -59.35 11.74
N ALA A 465 -19.79 -59.47 13.07
CA ALA A 465 -20.61 -60.50 13.71
C ALA A 465 -22.11 -60.39 13.32
N THR A 466 -22.67 -59.19 13.23
CA THR A 466 -24.06 -58.99 12.77
C THR A 466 -24.28 -59.26 11.28
N SER A 467 -23.28 -59.01 10.42
CA SER A 467 -23.38 -59.31 8.98
C SER A 467 -23.32 -60.80 8.62
N LEU A 468 -22.80 -61.64 9.53
CA LEU A 468 -22.77 -63.10 9.40
C LEU A 468 -24.05 -63.79 9.90
N LEU A 469 -24.95 -63.04 10.55
CA LEU A 469 -26.22 -63.52 11.12
C LEU A 469 -27.45 -63.17 10.25
N HIS A 470 -27.26 -62.59 9.07
CA HIS A 470 -28.32 -62.28 8.10
C HIS A 470 -28.14 -63.01 6.77
#